data_AF-A0A0V7YWJ3-F1
#
_entry.id   AF-A0A0V7YWJ3-F1
#
_cell.length_a   1.000
_cell.length_b   1.000
_cell.length_c   1.000
_cell.angle_alpha   90.00
_cell.angle_beta   90.00
_cell.angle_gamma   90.00
#
_symmetry.space_group_name_H-M   'P 1'
#
loop_
_entity.id
_entity.type
_entity.pdbx_description
1 polymer ?
#
loop_
_entity_poly.entity_id
_entity_poly.type
_entity_poly.pdbx_seq_one_letter_code
_entity_poly.pdbx_strand_id
1 'polypeptide(L)' 'MPPFTLAVMLAWRGSPSQRFAAYQFAGTVTVLILTLMAFATDQASITDLALTLVLLSLPGTMLLAVFLERWI' A
#
# COMPACT_ATOMS: atom_id res chain seq x y z
N MET A 1 -19.40 7.52 0.54
CA MET A 1 -18.25 7.79 -0.35
C MET A 1 -17.57 6.46 -0.66
N PRO A 2 -17.15 6.20 -1.91
CA PRO A 2 -16.49 4.95 -2.26
C PRO A 2 -15.16 4.77 -1.50
N PRO A 3 -14.79 3.54 -1.12
CA PRO A 3 -13.66 3.27 -0.22
C PRO A 3 -12.33 3.83 -0.73
N PHE A 4 -12.11 3.83 -2.04
CA PHE A 4 -10.94 4.44 -2.68
C PHE A 4 -10.83 5.95 -2.47
N THR A 5 -11.95 6.67 -2.60
CA THR A 5 -11.95 8.13 -2.41
C THR A 5 -11.68 8.50 -0.95
N LEU A 6 -12.15 7.68 -0.01
CA LEU A 6 -11.85 7.86 1.42
C LEU A 6 -10.36 7.64 1.70
N ALA A 7 -9.76 6.59 1.15
CA ALA A 7 -8.33 6.32 1.32
C ALA A 7 -7.46 7.46 0.77
N VAL A 8 -7.78 7.97 -0.42
CA VAL A 8 -7.06 9.11 -1.02
C VAL A 8 -7.19 10.37 -0.15
N MET A 9 -8.40 10.65 0.35
CA MET A 9 -8.64 11.81 1.21
C MET A 9 -7.88 11.71 2.54
N LEU A 10 -7.89 10.53 3.18
CA LEU A 10 -7.17 10.29 4.43
C LEU A 10 -5.65 10.32 4.23
N ALA A 11 -5.13 9.84 3.10
CA ALA A 11 -3.71 9.93 2.77
C ALA A 11 -3.21 11.39 2.66
N TRP A 12 -4.08 12.30 2.19
CA TRP A 12 -3.74 13.72 2.05
C TRP A 12 -3.90 14.50 3.36
N ARG A 13 -5.05 14.37 4.03
CA ARG A 13 -5.48 15.27 5.12
C ARG A 13 -5.66 14.60 6.48
N GLY A 14 -5.46 13.29 6.59
CA GLY A 14 -5.66 12.56 7.85
C GLY A 14 -4.56 12.81 8.88
N SER A 15 -4.81 12.39 10.11
CA SER A 15 -3.76 12.29 11.14
C SER A 15 -2.65 11.31 10.69
N PRO A 16 -1.43 11.37 11.26
CA PRO A 16 -0.33 10.49 10.85
C PRO A 16 -0.72 9.00 10.82
N SER A 17 -1.49 8.54 11.80
CA SER A 17 -2.00 7.17 11.87
C SER A 17 -3.02 6.85 10.77
N GLN A 18 -3.90 7.81 10.43
CA GLN A 18 -4.86 7.65 9.32
C GLN A 18 -4.17 7.62 7.96
N ARG A 19 -3.13 8.46 7.77
CA ARG A 19 -2.30 8.45 6.57
C ARG A 19 -1.57 7.12 6.42
N PHE A 20 -1.01 6.61 7.52
CA PHE A 20 -0.38 5.31 7.56
C PHE A 20 -1.33 4.17 7.15
N ALA A 21 -2.53 4.12 7.74
CA ALA A 21 -3.55 3.14 7.36
C ALA A 21 -3.97 3.27 5.89
N ALA A 22 -4.10 4.49 5.38
CA ALA A 22 -4.42 4.74 3.98
C ALA A 22 -3.32 4.26 3.02
N TYR A 23 -2.04 4.45 3.36
CA TYR A 23 -0.91 3.95 2.57
C TYR A 23 -0.81 2.42 2.60
N GLN A 24 -1.06 1.79 3.76
CA GLN A 24 -1.13 0.33 3.83
C GLN A 24 -2.24 -0.24 2.95
N PHE A 25 -3.45 0.34 3.04
CA PHE A 25 -4.57 -0.06 2.20
C PHE A 25 -4.26 0.12 0.70
N ALA A 26 -3.69 1.27 0.31
CA ALA A 26 -3.31 1.54 -1.07
C ALA A 26 -2.25 0.55 -1.58
N GLY A 27 -1.29 0.17 -0.75
CA GLY A 27 -0.28 -0.85 -1.06
C GLY A 27 -0.92 -2.22 -1.32
N THR A 28 -1.82 -2.67 -0.43
CA THR A 28 -2.55 -3.94 -0.62
C THR A 28 -3.37 -3.94 -1.90
N VAL A 29 -4.10 -2.86 -2.19
CA VAL A 29 -4.88 -2.78 -3.43
C VAL A 29 -3.97 -2.77 -4.66
N THR A 30 -2.84 -2.07 -4.61
CA THR A 30 -1.88 -2.06 -5.72
C THR A 30 -1.39 -3.47 -6.04
N VAL A 31 -1.03 -4.26 -5.02
CA VAL A 31 -0.65 -5.66 -5.20
C VAL A 31 -1.78 -6.46 -5.85
N LEU A 32 -3.01 -6.34 -5.36
CA LEU A 32 -4.17 -7.04 -5.95
C LEU A 32 -4.38 -6.67 -7.42
N ILE A 33 -4.27 -5.38 -7.78
CA ILE A 33 -4.38 -4.92 -9.16
C ILE A 33 -3.26 -5.51 -10.01
N LEU A 34 -2.01 -5.51 -9.51
CA LEU A 34 -0.88 -6.10 -10.24
C LEU A 34 -1.07 -7.61 -10.43
N THR A 35 -1.56 -8.33 -9.42
CA THR A 35 -1.86 -9.76 -9.55
C THR A 35 -2.94 -10.00 -10.61
N LEU A 36 -4.03 -9.23 -10.59
CA LEU A 36 -5.08 -9.32 -11.62
C LEU A 36 -4.57 -8.96 -13.02
N MET A 37 -3.70 -7.95 -13.13
CA MET A 37 -3.06 -7.60 -14.40
C MET A 37 -2.15 -8.72 -14.90
N ALA A 38 -1.36 -9.34 -14.02
CA ALA A 38 -0.50 -10.47 -14.40
C ALA A 38 -1.33 -11.62 -15.00
N PHE A 39 -2.51 -11.91 -14.45
CA PHE A 39 -3.45 -12.86 -15.04
C PHE A 39 -4.05 -12.38 -16.36
N ALA A 40 -4.39 -11.09 -16.48
CA ALA A 40 -5.02 -10.54 -17.66
C ALA A 40 -4.06 -10.42 -18.87
N THR A 41 -2.78 -10.17 -18.63
CA THR A 41 -1.78 -9.92 -19.68
C THR A 41 -0.78 -11.06 -19.85
N ASP A 42 -0.87 -12.12 -19.03
CA ASP A 42 0.03 -13.29 -19.01
C ASP A 42 1.53 -12.92 -18.96
N GLN A 43 1.85 -11.84 -18.26
CA GLN A 43 3.20 -11.26 -18.25
C GLN A 43 3.90 -11.51 -16.92
N ALA A 44 4.91 -12.38 -16.94
CA ALA A 44 5.67 -12.79 -15.74
C ALA A 44 6.30 -11.62 -14.98
N SER A 45 6.76 -10.57 -15.67
CA SER A 45 7.39 -9.40 -15.03
C SER A 45 6.45 -8.63 -14.09
N ILE A 46 5.13 -8.73 -14.29
CA ILE A 46 4.14 -8.07 -13.42
C ILE A 46 4.00 -8.85 -12.11
N THR A 47 4.11 -10.18 -12.16
CA THR A 47 4.12 -11.04 -10.97
C THR A 47 5.33 -10.73 -10.09
N ASP A 48 6.52 -10.61 -10.68
CA ASP A 48 7.74 -10.27 -9.95
C ASP A 48 7.63 -8.90 -9.26
N LEU A 49 7.02 -7.92 -9.94
CA LEU A 49 6.76 -6.60 -9.37
C LEU A 49 5.79 -6.69 -8.17
N ALA A 50 4.69 -7.45 -8.31
CA ALA A 50 3.72 -7.63 -7.23
C ALA A 50 4.37 -8.26 -5.99
N LEU A 51 5.19 -9.30 -6.18
CA LEU A 51 5.92 -9.97 -5.10
C LEU A 51 6.94 -9.04 -4.44
N THR A 52 7.70 -8.30 -5.23
CA THR A 52 8.67 -7.32 -4.73
C THR A 52 7.98 -6.26 -3.88
N LEU A 53 6.81 -5.77 -4.32
CA LEU A 53 6.05 -4.75 -3.60
C LEU A 53 5.51 -5.29 -2.27
N VAL A 54 5.02 -6.52 -2.23
CA VAL A 54 4.59 -7.20 -0.99
C VAL A 54 5.74 -7.28 0.01
N LEU A 55 6.89 -7.78 -0.45
CA LEU A 55 8.09 -7.94 0.37
C LEU A 55 8.61 -6.62 0.90
N LEU A 56 8.48 -5.53 0.14
CA LEU A 56 8.89 -4.20 0.56
C LEU A 56 7.87 -3.53 1.51
N SER A 57 6.58 -3.83 1.36
CA SER A 57 5.52 -3.17 2.16
C SER A 57 5.63 -3.49 3.65
N LEU A 58 6.01 -4.73 4.00
CA LEU A 58 6.19 -5.17 5.39
C LEU A 58 7.28 -4.38 6.14
N PRO A 59 8.55 -4.40 5.72
CA PRO A 59 9.61 -3.64 6.39
C PRO A 59 9.38 -2.13 6.29
N GLY A 60 8.83 -1.63 5.17
CA GLY A 60 8.55 -0.20 4.99
C GLY A 60 7.50 0.32 5.98
N THR A 61 6.44 -0.45 6.21
CA THR A 61 5.37 -0.06 7.15
C THR A 61 5.81 -0.21 8.61
N MET A 62 6.62 -1.23 8.93
CA MET A 62 7.22 -1.36 10.26
C MET A 62 8.15 -0.20 10.60
N LEU A 63 9.01 0.22 9.65
CA LEU A 63 9.91 1.34 9.86
C LEU A 63 9.13 2.64 10.13
N LEU A 64 8.06 2.88 9.38
CA LEU A 64 7.19 4.02 9.61
C LEU A 64 6.45 3.93 10.95
N ALA A 65 5.98 2.74 11.35
CA ALA A 65 5.35 2.53 12.65
C ALA A 65 6.32 2.84 13.81
N VAL A 66 7.55 2.31 13.75
CA VAL A 66 8.60 2.60 14.76
C VAL A 66 8.94 4.08 14.79
N PHE A 67 8.97 4.74 13.63
CA PHE A 67 9.22 6.17 13.55
C PHE A 67 8.11 6.97 14.26
N LEU A 68 6.85 6.65 13.99
CA LEU A 68 5.70 7.28 14.63
C LEU A 68 5.67 7.04 16.14
N GLU A 69 6.05 5.84 16.61
CA GLU A 69 6.06 5.51 18.04
C GLU A 69 7.18 6.23 18.81
N ARG A 70 8.34 6.43 18.18
CA ARG A 70 9.54 6.92 18.89
C ARG A 70 9.80 8.41 18.77
N TRP A 71 9.29 9.08 17.72
CA TRP A 71 9.72 10.44 17.36
C TRP A 71 8.60 11.47 17.23
N ILE A 72 7.33 11.04 17.22
CA ILE A 72 6.14 11.91 17.11
C ILE A 72 5.25 11.66 18.32
#